data_AF-A0A660Z8V9-F1
#
_entry.id   AF-A0A660Z8V9-F1
#
_cell.length_a   1.000
_cell.length_b   1.000
_cell.length_c   1.000
_cell.angle_alpha   90.00
_cell.angle_beta   90.00
_cell.angle_gamma   90.00
#
_symmetry.space_group_name_H-M   'P 1'
#
loop_
_entity.id
_entity.type
_entity.pdbx_description
1 polymer ?
#
loop_
_entity_poly.entity_id
_entity_poly.type
_entity_poly.pdbx_seq_one_letter_code
_entity_poly.pdbx_strand_id
1 'polypeptide(L)'
;MLIIINLFINDYKGVLKMKKLFLSFVVFSVLVVIGCQENTITDPLITDSPGVKAVANETANKDIPRDFTDHPDIIKFQKKLESPFTPVTAFDKHTFVAGGTIKFEHNVDFLNPPGPLYRVTVNLSINAELKETWLGGSACWIITGETKDVIYLSGNHSVTRIKYFEVKGRSDGMMLAYRFGIDKDGIALINLWLDVAQ
;
A
#
# COMPACT_ATOMS: atom_id res chain seq x y z
N MET A 1 -25.10 -7.73 -73.96
CA MET A 1 -23.67 -7.73 -73.57
C MET A 1 -23.18 -6.40 -72.99
N LEU A 2 -24.05 -5.45 -72.60
CA LEU A 2 -23.64 -4.15 -72.01
C LEU A 2 -23.97 -4.02 -70.50
N ILE A 3 -24.81 -4.90 -69.95
CA ILE A 3 -25.30 -4.80 -68.56
C ILE A 3 -24.34 -5.47 -67.56
N ILE A 4 -23.58 -6.48 -67.99
CA ILE A 4 -22.65 -7.22 -67.12
C ILE A 4 -21.38 -6.41 -66.81
N ILE A 5 -20.97 -5.49 -67.68
CA ILE A 5 -19.77 -4.66 -67.47
C ILE A 5 -19.99 -3.59 -66.39
N ASN A 6 -21.22 -3.05 -66.26
CA ASN A 6 -21.52 -2.02 -65.25
C ASN A 6 -21.60 -2.57 -63.81
N LEU A 7 -21.89 -3.86 -63.65
CA LEU A 7 -21.90 -4.51 -62.32
C LEU A 7 -20.48 -4.78 -61.79
N PHE A 8 -19.52 -5.07 -62.66
CA PHE A 8 -18.13 -5.31 -62.25
C PHE A 8 -17.36 -4.02 -61.89
N ILE A 9 -17.71 -2.87 -62.48
CA ILE A 9 -17.03 -1.59 -62.22
C ILE A 9 -17.47 -0.98 -60.86
N ASN A 10 -18.72 -1.17 -60.46
CA ASN A 10 -19.22 -0.65 -59.18
C ASN A 10 -18.68 -1.42 -57.97
N ASP A 11 -18.41 -2.72 -58.11
CA ASP A 11 -17.90 -3.53 -57.00
C ASP A 11 -16.42 -3.25 -56.68
N TYR A 12 -15.61 -2.94 -57.72
CA TYR A 12 -14.23 -2.50 -57.54
C TYR A 12 -14.11 -1.15 -56.81
N LYS A 13 -15.09 -0.25 -56.99
CA LYS A 13 -15.11 1.06 -56.32
C LYS A 13 -15.35 0.94 -54.81
N GLY A 14 -16.16 -0.03 -54.37
CA GLY A 14 -16.43 -0.31 -52.96
C GLY A 14 -15.22 -0.89 -52.24
N VAL A 15 -14.55 -1.88 -52.87
CA VAL A 15 -13.36 -2.54 -52.32
C VAL A 15 -12.17 -1.57 -52.25
N LEU A 16 -11.99 -0.68 -53.23
CA LEU A 16 -10.95 0.35 -53.18
C LEU A 16 -11.20 1.40 -52.07
N LYS A 17 -12.47 1.71 -51.77
CA LYS A 17 -12.85 2.66 -50.70
C LYS A 17 -12.62 2.05 -49.30
N MET A 18 -12.95 0.78 -49.09
CA MET A 18 -12.70 0.10 -47.81
C MET A 18 -11.22 -0.07 -47.50
N LYS A 19 -10.37 -0.35 -48.50
CA LYS A 19 -8.92 -0.48 -48.31
C LYS A 19 -8.26 0.86 -47.92
N LYS A 20 -8.75 1.99 -48.46
CA LYS A 20 -8.29 3.33 -48.06
C LYS A 20 -8.70 3.69 -46.64
N LEU A 21 -9.88 3.25 -46.19
CA LEU A 21 -10.33 3.44 -44.80
C LEU A 21 -9.50 2.59 -43.83
N PHE A 22 -9.23 1.33 -44.15
CA PHE A 22 -8.39 0.47 -43.31
C PHE A 22 -6.95 0.99 -43.20
N LEU A 23 -6.35 1.44 -44.30
CA LEU A 23 -5.00 2.00 -44.29
C LEU A 23 -4.93 3.31 -43.48
N SER A 24 -5.96 4.17 -43.57
CA SER A 24 -6.06 5.39 -42.75
C SER A 24 -6.19 5.09 -41.26
N PHE A 25 -6.88 4.00 -40.89
CA PHE A 25 -7.07 3.60 -39.49
C PHE A 25 -5.78 3.05 -38.87
N VAL A 26 -5.03 2.24 -39.63
CA VAL A 26 -3.73 1.70 -39.20
C VAL A 26 -2.70 2.82 -38.99
N VAL A 27 -2.65 3.82 -39.89
CA VAL A 27 -1.71 4.96 -39.77
C VAL A 27 -2.07 5.86 -38.57
N PHE A 28 -3.36 6.08 -38.27
CA PHE A 28 -3.76 6.80 -37.05
C PHE A 28 -3.43 6.01 -35.77
N SER A 29 -3.54 4.67 -35.78
CA SER A 29 -3.22 3.86 -34.60
C SER A 29 -1.74 3.91 -34.19
N VAL A 30 -0.82 4.03 -35.15
CA VAL A 30 0.61 4.14 -34.86
C VAL A 30 0.98 5.52 -34.30
N LEU A 31 0.27 6.59 -34.72
CA LEU A 31 0.49 7.95 -34.19
C LEU A 31 -0.06 8.14 -32.78
N VAL A 32 -1.12 7.41 -32.39
CA VAL A 32 -1.69 7.49 -31.04
C VAL A 32 -0.82 6.77 -29.99
N VAL A 33 -0.02 5.78 -30.40
CA VAL A 33 0.92 5.09 -29.48
C VAL A 33 2.14 5.96 -29.12
N ILE A 34 2.52 6.91 -29.97
CA ILE A 34 3.67 7.81 -29.73
C ILE A 34 3.23 9.09 -28.95
N GLY A 35 1.92 9.37 -28.89
CA GLY A 35 1.37 10.56 -28.23
C GLY A 35 1.08 10.44 -26.72
N CYS A 36 1.27 9.27 -26.10
CA CYS A 36 1.04 9.06 -24.66
C CYS A 36 2.32 8.86 -23.85
N GLN A 37 3.42 9.53 -24.22
CA GLN A 37 4.51 9.80 -23.28
C GLN A 37 4.48 11.26 -22.86
N GLU A 38 3.39 11.65 -22.19
CA GLU A 38 3.51 12.68 -21.17
C GLU A 38 4.30 12.05 -20.03
N ASN A 39 5.58 12.38 -19.97
CA ASN A 39 6.44 12.15 -18.82
C ASN A 39 5.83 12.86 -17.61
N THR A 40 4.86 12.24 -16.96
CA THR A 40 4.67 12.43 -15.54
C THR A 40 5.79 11.66 -14.87
N ILE A 41 6.96 12.29 -14.81
CA ILE A 41 7.85 12.09 -13.68
C ILE A 41 7.00 12.49 -12.48
N THR A 42 6.30 11.51 -11.92
CA THR A 42 5.84 11.60 -10.54
C THR A 42 7.13 11.65 -9.76
N ASP A 43 7.57 12.86 -9.44
CA ASP A 43 8.57 13.06 -8.41
C ASP A 43 8.12 12.20 -7.23
N PRO A 44 8.92 11.23 -6.75
CA PRO A 44 8.64 10.71 -5.44
C PRO A 44 8.69 11.95 -4.54
N LEU A 45 7.60 12.20 -3.81
CA LEU A 45 7.54 13.19 -2.75
C LEU A 45 8.62 12.85 -1.71
N ILE A 46 9.87 13.18 -2.02
CA ILE A 46 10.95 13.36 -1.06
C ILE A 46 10.60 14.70 -0.43
N THR A 47 9.71 14.61 0.55
CA THR A 47 9.58 15.69 1.51
C THR A 47 10.87 15.65 2.32
N ASP A 48 11.80 16.55 2.03
CA ASP A 48 12.96 16.86 2.87
C ASP A 48 12.48 17.51 4.17
N SER A 49 11.72 16.75 4.96
CA SER A 49 11.41 17.07 6.34
C SER A 49 12.31 16.17 7.20
N PRO A 50 13.11 16.74 8.11
CA PRO A 50 13.98 15.96 8.97
C PRO A 50 13.11 15.03 9.84
N GLY A 51 13.08 13.74 9.51
CA GLY A 51 12.37 12.73 10.32
C GLY A 51 11.65 11.59 9.58
N VAL A 52 11.55 11.61 8.24
CA VAL A 52 10.76 10.61 7.48
C VAL A 52 11.64 9.75 6.58
N LYS A 53 11.93 8.51 7.00
CA LYS A 53 12.33 7.44 6.07
C LYS A 53 11.05 6.88 5.43
N ALA A 54 10.91 7.05 4.11
CA ALA A 54 9.94 6.31 3.34
C ALA A 54 10.30 4.81 3.41
N VAL A 55 9.33 3.97 3.76
CA VAL A 55 9.48 2.51 3.75
C VAL A 55 9.39 2.04 2.30
N ALA A 56 10.51 2.11 1.59
CA ALA A 56 10.77 1.20 0.48
C ALA A 56 11.36 -0.08 1.09
N ASN A 57 10.92 -1.24 0.60
CA ASN A 57 11.35 -2.58 1.00
C ASN A 57 12.80 -2.64 1.49
N GLU A 58 13.01 -2.58 2.81
CA GLU A 58 14.14 -3.08 3.59
C GLU A 58 14.11 -2.40 4.96
N THR A 59 14.00 -3.23 5.99
CA THR A 59 14.36 -2.99 7.40
C THR A 59 14.52 -1.51 7.80
N ALA A 60 13.43 -0.89 8.27
CA ALA A 60 13.48 0.46 8.81
C ALA A 60 14.20 0.46 10.16
N ASN A 61 15.52 0.59 10.14
CA ASN A 61 16.31 0.95 11.31
C ASN A 61 16.25 2.48 11.48
N LYS A 62 15.86 2.97 12.65
CA LYS A 62 15.81 4.40 12.95
C LYS A 62 16.68 4.68 14.17
N ASP A 63 17.86 5.24 13.92
CA ASP A 63 18.51 6.16 14.85
C ASP A 63 17.78 7.51 14.69
N ILE A 64 16.85 7.85 15.58
CA ILE A 64 16.43 9.24 15.78
C ILE A 64 17.05 9.75 17.08
N PRO A 65 17.72 10.90 17.08
CA PRO A 65 17.96 11.64 18.31
C PRO A 65 16.62 12.03 18.94
N ARG A 66 16.37 11.63 20.19
CA ARG A 66 15.24 12.12 21.00
C ARG A 66 15.38 13.64 21.15
N ASP A 67 14.66 14.39 20.33
CA ASP A 67 14.36 15.77 20.66
C ASP A 67 13.08 15.79 21.50
N PHE A 68 13.12 16.47 22.64
CA PHE A 68 12.07 16.54 23.66
C PHE A 68 10.88 17.39 23.18
N THR A 69 10.28 17.02 22.07
CA THR A 69 9.09 17.68 21.53
C THR A 69 7.86 16.84 21.84
N ASP A 70 6.79 17.49 22.34
CA ASP A 70 5.47 16.94 22.70
C ASP A 70 4.68 16.36 21.50
N HIS A 71 5.38 15.79 20.53
CA HIS A 71 4.81 15.29 19.30
C HIS A 71 5.02 13.78 19.21
N PRO A 72 3.95 12.99 19.05
CA PRO A 72 4.08 11.55 18.91
C PRO A 72 4.88 11.24 17.65
N ASP A 73 5.76 10.26 17.73
CA ASP A 73 6.50 9.76 16.58
C ASP A 73 5.54 9.14 15.57
N ILE A 74 5.84 9.30 14.28
CA ILE A 74 4.97 8.86 13.19
C ILE A 74 5.70 7.91 12.26
N ILE A 75 5.09 6.75 12.00
CA ILE A 75 5.48 5.79 10.96
C ILE A 75 4.48 5.91 9.81
N LYS A 76 4.96 6.34 8.63
CA LYS A 76 4.16 6.31 7.38
C LYS A 76 4.42 4.98 6.66
N PHE A 77 3.38 4.36 6.13
CA PHE A 77 3.53 3.12 5.36
C PHE A 77 2.62 3.10 4.13
N GLN A 78 3.07 2.39 3.10
CA GLN A 78 2.25 1.99 1.96
C GLN A 78 2.76 0.63 1.47
N LYS A 79 1.89 -0.38 1.42
CA LYS A 79 2.29 -1.75 1.06
C LYS A 79 1.20 -2.45 0.27
N LYS A 80 1.61 -3.20 -0.76
CA LYS A 80 0.74 -4.16 -1.44
C LYS A 80 0.60 -5.42 -0.58
N LEU A 81 -0.63 -5.81 -0.30
CA LEU A 81 -0.99 -6.94 0.56
C LEU A 81 -1.79 -7.97 -0.22
N GLU A 82 -1.61 -9.24 0.13
CA GLU A 82 -2.36 -10.35 -0.43
C GLU A 82 -3.65 -10.55 0.38
N SER A 83 -4.74 -10.88 -0.30
CA SER A 83 -5.98 -11.28 0.36
C SER A 83 -5.73 -12.50 1.26
N PRO A 84 -6.29 -12.53 2.48
CA PRO A 84 -6.20 -13.71 3.34
C PRO A 84 -7.17 -14.82 2.90
N PHE A 85 -8.13 -14.52 2.02
CA PHE A 85 -9.07 -15.51 1.51
C PHE A 85 -8.43 -16.39 0.45
N THR A 86 -8.66 -17.70 0.54
CA THR A 86 -8.17 -18.66 -0.44
C THR A 86 -8.74 -18.33 -1.82
N PRO A 87 -7.88 -18.14 -2.84
CA PRO A 87 -8.36 -17.84 -4.18
C PRO A 87 -9.13 -19.05 -4.73
N VAL A 88 -10.31 -18.80 -5.32
CA VAL A 88 -11.14 -19.86 -5.93
C VAL A 88 -10.47 -20.37 -7.21
N THR A 89 -9.76 -19.51 -7.94
CA THR A 89 -8.93 -19.85 -9.09
C THR A 89 -7.56 -19.18 -9.03
N ALA A 90 -6.58 -19.71 -9.77
CA ALA A 90 -5.24 -19.12 -9.86
C ALA A 90 -5.21 -17.67 -10.40
N PHE A 91 -6.30 -17.23 -11.04
CA PHE A 91 -6.45 -15.88 -11.59
C PHE A 91 -7.15 -14.92 -10.61
N ASP A 92 -7.70 -15.41 -9.50
CA ASP A 92 -8.45 -14.62 -8.52
C ASP A 92 -7.60 -14.17 -7.32
N LYS A 93 -6.31 -13.89 -7.56
CA LYS A 93 -5.46 -13.37 -6.47
C LYS A 93 -5.80 -11.91 -6.20
N HIS A 94 -6.78 -11.69 -5.33
CA HIS A 94 -7.13 -10.35 -4.86
C HIS A 94 -5.94 -9.75 -4.11
N THR A 95 -5.50 -8.59 -4.59
CA THR A 95 -4.46 -7.80 -3.90
C THR A 95 -5.00 -6.44 -3.50
N PHE A 96 -4.49 -5.94 -2.39
CA PHE A 96 -4.86 -4.66 -1.82
C PHE A 96 -3.64 -3.77 -1.69
N VAL A 97 -3.85 -2.46 -1.65
CA VAL A 97 -2.83 -1.49 -1.22
C VAL A 97 -3.31 -0.91 0.10
N ALA A 98 -2.56 -1.16 1.17
CA ALA A 98 -2.77 -0.51 2.46
C ALA A 98 -1.82 0.69 2.57
N GLY A 99 -2.31 1.85 2.97
CA GLY A 99 -1.47 3.04 3.18
C GLY A 99 -1.99 3.91 4.30
N GLY A 100 -1.10 4.47 5.11
CA GLY A 100 -1.50 5.28 6.26
C GLY A 100 -0.38 5.68 7.18
N THR A 101 -0.78 6.03 8.41
CA THR A 101 0.12 6.50 9.48
C THR A 101 -0.14 5.74 10.77
N ILE A 102 0.94 5.42 11.49
CA ILE A 102 0.92 4.92 12.85
C ILE A 102 1.59 5.98 13.71
N LYS A 103 0.83 6.57 14.64
CA LYS A 103 1.35 7.48 15.66
C LYS A 103 1.68 6.66 16.90
N PHE A 104 2.80 6.97 17.55
CA PHE A 104 3.17 6.29 18.78
C PHE A 104 3.78 7.21 19.83
N GLU A 105 3.51 6.88 21.09
CA GLU A 105 4.18 7.43 22.25
C GLU A 105 4.95 6.30 22.93
N HIS A 106 6.26 6.50 23.09
CA HIS A 106 7.17 5.53 23.69
C HIS A 106 7.73 6.10 24.98
N ASN A 107 7.24 5.58 26.11
CA ASN A 107 7.63 6.02 27.44
C ASN A 107 8.41 4.90 28.13
N VAL A 108 9.60 5.22 28.67
CA VAL A 108 10.48 4.26 29.33
C VAL A 108 10.71 4.68 30.77
N ASP A 109 10.24 3.87 31.70
CA ASP A 109 10.52 4.05 33.13
C ASP A 109 11.55 3.03 33.60
N PHE A 110 12.60 3.50 34.28
CA PHE A 110 13.54 2.61 34.95
C PHE A 110 12.95 2.10 36.27
N LEU A 111 12.90 0.78 36.41
CA LEU A 111 12.53 0.08 37.63
C LEU A 111 13.82 -0.45 38.26
N ASN A 112 14.02 -0.21 39.56
CA ASN A 112 15.23 -0.60 40.29
C ASN A 112 15.05 -1.83 41.21
N PRO A 113 14.59 -3.02 40.74
CA PRO A 113 14.73 -4.27 41.48
C PRO A 113 16.13 -4.89 41.13
N PRO A 114 16.53 -6.11 41.55
CA PRO A 114 17.96 -6.51 41.61
C PRO A 114 18.69 -6.68 40.24
N GLY A 115 18.17 -6.12 39.15
CA GLY A 115 18.82 -5.89 37.87
C GLY A 115 18.09 -4.79 37.07
N PRO A 116 18.69 -4.28 35.97
CA PRO A 116 18.09 -3.20 35.20
C PRO A 116 16.80 -3.68 34.52
N LEU A 117 15.66 -3.24 35.06
CA LEU A 117 14.34 -3.53 34.54
C LEU A 117 13.72 -2.23 34.03
N TYR A 118 13.13 -2.27 32.84
CA TYR A 118 12.50 -1.10 32.23
C TYR A 118 11.03 -1.41 31.98
N ARG A 119 10.14 -0.47 32.34
CA ARG A 119 8.74 -0.49 31.93
C ARG A 119 8.61 0.39 30.71
N VAL A 120 8.33 -0.22 29.57
CA VAL A 120 8.06 0.47 28.31
C VAL A 120 6.55 0.52 28.11
N THR A 121 5.99 1.72 28.08
CA THR A 121 4.59 1.94 27.71
C THR A 121 4.54 2.46 26.29
N VAL A 122 3.74 1.78 25.46
CA VAL A 122 3.55 2.09 24.06
C VAL A 122 2.07 2.37 23.83
N ASN A 123 1.75 3.62 23.48
CA ASN A 123 0.44 3.99 22.96
C ASN A 123 0.55 4.04 21.44
N LEU A 124 -0.30 3.30 20.73
CA LEU A 124 -0.33 3.25 19.26
C LEU A 124 -1.69 3.72 18.78
N SER A 125 -1.70 4.65 17.84
CA SER A 125 -2.91 5.08 17.12
C SER A 125 -2.67 4.91 15.63
N ILE A 126 -3.64 4.29 14.94
CA ILE A 126 -3.55 4.06 13.50
C ILE A 126 -4.65 4.79 12.75
N ASN A 127 -4.26 5.35 11.61
CA ASN A 127 -5.16 5.86 10.59
C ASN A 127 -4.64 5.44 9.22
N ALA A 128 -5.38 4.56 8.54
CA ALA A 128 -5.00 3.98 7.26
C ALA A 128 -6.19 3.70 6.35
N GLU A 129 -5.89 3.53 5.08
CA GLU A 129 -6.83 3.14 4.02
C GLU A 129 -6.40 1.82 3.40
N LEU A 130 -7.37 1.01 2.99
CA LEU A 130 -7.18 -0.20 2.19
C LEU A 130 -7.91 -0.03 0.87
N LYS A 131 -7.19 -0.18 -0.25
CA LYS A 131 -7.75 -0.05 -1.61
C LYS A 131 -7.60 -1.37 -2.34
N GLU A 132 -8.67 -1.82 -2.99
CA GLU A 132 -8.59 -2.97 -3.88
C GLU A 132 -7.84 -2.58 -5.17
N THR A 133 -6.95 -3.45 -5.64
CA THR A 133 -6.16 -3.20 -6.86
C THR A 133 -6.74 -3.85 -8.11
N TRP A 134 -7.77 -4.69 -7.96
CA TRP A 134 -8.34 -5.47 -9.04
C TRP A 134 -9.40 -4.66 -9.82
N LEU A 135 -9.38 -4.79 -11.16
CA LEU A 135 -10.40 -4.31 -12.12
C LEU A 135 -10.86 -2.83 -11.99
N GLY A 136 -10.01 -1.94 -11.50
CA GLY A 136 -10.40 -0.52 -11.32
C GLY A 136 -11.42 -0.31 -10.21
N GLY A 137 -11.44 -1.22 -9.23
CA GLY A 137 -12.27 -1.08 -8.03
C GLY A 137 -12.04 0.27 -7.35
N SER A 138 -13.13 1.00 -7.13
CA SER A 138 -13.15 2.25 -6.36
C SER A 138 -13.31 2.01 -4.86
N ALA A 139 -13.34 0.75 -4.43
CA ALA A 139 -13.55 0.38 -3.05
C ALA A 139 -12.36 0.83 -2.19
N CYS A 140 -12.66 1.70 -1.23
CA CYS A 140 -11.73 2.21 -0.24
C CYS A 140 -12.33 1.91 1.14
N TRP A 141 -11.57 1.21 1.98
CA TRP A 141 -11.94 0.92 3.34
C TRP A 141 -11.01 1.63 4.31
N ILE A 142 -11.55 1.96 5.48
CA ILE A 142 -10.82 2.69 6.51
C ILE A 142 -10.39 1.73 7.61
N ILE A 143 -9.15 1.88 8.08
CA ILE A 143 -8.61 1.19 9.25
C ILE A 143 -8.20 2.25 10.26
N THR A 144 -8.88 2.26 11.39
CA THR A 144 -8.56 3.13 12.52
C THR A 144 -8.65 2.36 13.82
N GLY A 145 -7.79 2.70 14.77
CA GLY A 145 -7.87 2.15 16.12
C GLY A 145 -6.73 2.60 17.01
N GLU A 146 -6.87 2.29 18.29
CA GLU A 146 -5.92 2.66 19.31
C GLU A 146 -5.61 1.44 20.18
N THR A 147 -4.34 1.29 20.56
CA THR A 147 -3.92 0.22 21.45
C THR A 147 -2.89 0.73 22.43
N LYS A 148 -2.88 0.14 23.62
CA LYS A 148 -1.88 0.42 24.66
C LYS A 148 -1.23 -0.89 25.07
N ASP A 149 0.10 -0.89 25.08
CA ASP A 149 0.91 -2.00 25.56
C ASP A 149 1.82 -1.52 26.69
N VAL A 150 1.98 -2.38 27.70
CA VAL A 150 2.97 -2.22 28.75
C VAL A 150 3.87 -3.45 28.73
N ILE A 151 5.17 -3.22 28.54
CA ILE A 151 6.18 -4.27 28.36
C ILE A 151 7.27 -4.05 29.40
N TYR A 152 7.76 -5.15 29.97
CA TYR A 152 8.91 -5.14 30.86
C TYR A 152 10.13 -5.69 30.12
N LEU A 153 11.19 -4.89 30.03
CA LEU A 153 12.44 -5.25 29.36
C LEU A 153 13.56 -5.38 30.38
N SER A 154 14.37 -6.43 30.28
CA SER A 154 15.63 -6.58 31.01
C SER A 154 16.81 -6.37 30.06
N GLY A 155 17.82 -5.59 30.48
CA GLY A 155 18.99 -5.35 29.63
C GLY A 155 18.63 -4.71 28.28
N ASN A 156 19.25 -5.17 27.19
CA ASN A 156 19.07 -4.65 25.81
C ASN A 156 18.13 -5.51 24.95
N HIS A 157 17.22 -6.25 25.57
CA HIS A 157 16.31 -7.11 24.83
C HIS A 157 15.23 -6.29 24.10
N SER A 158 14.86 -6.78 22.91
CA SER A 158 13.68 -6.32 22.19
C SER A 158 12.55 -7.36 22.28
N VAL A 159 11.32 -6.90 22.21
CA VAL A 159 10.11 -7.73 22.22
C VAL A 159 9.32 -7.47 20.96
N THR A 160 8.79 -8.54 20.37
CA THR A 160 7.88 -8.43 19.24
C THR A 160 6.42 -8.53 19.69
N ARG A 161 5.55 -7.73 19.09
CA ARG A 161 4.11 -7.73 19.31
C ARG A 161 3.37 -7.72 17.99
N ILE A 162 2.19 -8.31 18.00
CA ILE A 162 1.26 -8.31 16.86
C ILE A 162 -0.02 -7.64 17.32
N LYS A 163 -0.55 -6.72 16.51
CA LYS A 163 -1.85 -6.07 16.72
C LYS A 163 -2.69 -6.21 15.47
N TYR A 164 -3.99 -6.35 15.68
CA TYR A 164 -4.98 -6.50 14.62
C TYR A 164 -5.94 -5.31 14.69
N PHE A 165 -6.22 -4.72 13.54
CA PHE A 165 -7.20 -3.65 13.40
C PHE A 165 -8.22 -4.03 12.33
N GLU A 166 -9.49 -3.94 12.69
CA GLU A 166 -10.59 -4.27 11.79
C GLU A 166 -10.63 -3.31 10.59
N VAL A 167 -10.86 -3.89 9.39
CA VAL A 167 -11.11 -3.11 8.18
C VAL A 167 -12.58 -2.69 8.16
N LYS A 168 -12.85 -1.41 8.45
CA LYS A 168 -14.23 -0.90 8.59
C LYS A 168 -14.96 -0.89 7.25
N GLY A 169 -16.25 -1.21 7.29
CA GLY A 169 -17.10 -1.30 6.10
C GLY A 169 -17.00 -2.63 5.35
N ARG A 170 -16.35 -3.65 5.94
CA ARG A 170 -16.37 -5.02 5.45
C ARG A 170 -17.09 -5.93 6.46
N SER A 171 -17.88 -6.88 5.95
CA SER A 171 -18.59 -7.88 6.75
C SER A 171 -17.87 -9.23 6.81
N ASP A 172 -16.73 -9.36 6.15
CA ASP A 172 -15.98 -10.60 6.00
C ASP A 172 -14.96 -10.83 7.14
N GLY A 173 -14.94 -9.96 8.15
CA GLY A 173 -14.02 -10.05 9.27
C GLY A 173 -12.57 -9.76 8.92
N MET A 174 -12.28 -9.11 7.78
CA MET A 174 -10.92 -8.78 7.39
C MET A 174 -10.28 -7.82 8.42
N MET A 175 -9.05 -8.15 8.80
CA MET A 175 -8.22 -7.37 9.72
C MET A 175 -6.88 -7.03 9.07
N LEU A 176 -6.33 -5.88 9.41
CA LEU A 176 -4.96 -5.50 9.10
C LEU A 176 -4.07 -5.78 10.32
N ALA A 177 -3.10 -6.67 10.13
CA ALA A 177 -2.21 -7.16 11.16
C ALA A 177 -0.83 -6.51 11.07
N TYR A 178 -0.36 -5.97 12.20
CA TYR A 178 0.91 -5.26 12.33
C TYR A 178 1.84 -6.02 13.26
N ARG A 179 3.06 -6.29 12.81
CA ARG A 179 4.13 -6.80 13.68
C ARG A 179 5.13 -5.69 13.93
N PHE A 180 5.37 -5.36 15.19
CA PHE A 180 6.34 -4.36 15.61
C PHE A 180 7.33 -4.92 16.60
N GLY A 181 8.57 -4.43 16.52
CA GLY A 181 9.61 -4.62 17.51
C GLY A 181 9.64 -3.42 18.46
N ILE A 182 9.81 -3.69 19.74
CA ILE A 182 9.92 -2.68 20.79
C ILE A 182 11.17 -2.95 21.58
N ASP A 183 11.98 -1.92 21.78
CA ASP A 183 13.11 -1.92 22.70
C ASP A 183 13.10 -0.64 23.54
N LYS A 184 14.23 -0.34 24.18
CA LYS A 184 14.38 0.85 25.03
C LYS A 184 14.58 2.13 24.24
N ASP A 185 14.87 2.02 22.95
CA ASP A 185 15.24 3.13 22.08
C ASP A 185 14.03 3.57 21.24
N GLY A 186 13.17 2.63 20.84
CA GLY A 186 11.90 2.97 20.23
C GLY A 186 11.08 1.78 19.75
N ILE A 187 10.39 2.00 18.63
CA ILE A 187 9.47 1.06 17.99
C ILE A 187 9.80 0.98 16.50
N ALA A 188 9.83 -0.24 15.96
CA ALA A 188 10.03 -0.49 14.54
C ALA A 188 8.89 -1.34 13.98
N LEU A 189 8.30 -0.92 12.85
CA LEU A 189 7.37 -1.74 12.08
C LEU A 189 8.15 -2.83 11.33
N ILE A 190 7.94 -4.10 11.71
CA ILE A 190 8.63 -5.26 11.15
C ILE A 190 7.87 -5.82 9.94
N ASN A 191 6.55 -6.00 10.06
CA ASN A 191 5.74 -6.57 8.99
C ASN A 191 4.27 -6.11 9.05
N LEU A 192 3.59 -6.26 7.93
CA LEU A 192 2.19 -5.90 7.69
C LEU A 192 1.56 -6.93 6.75
N TRP A 193 0.39 -7.48 7.11
CA TRP A 193 -0.39 -8.42 6.30
C TRP A 193 -1.89 -8.31 6.62
N LEU A 194 -2.73 -8.87 5.75
CA LEU A 194 -4.18 -9.02 5.99
C LEU A 194 -4.46 -10.39 6.61
N ASP A 195 -5.44 -10.45 7.51
CA ASP A 195 -5.89 -11.67 8.19
C ASP A 195 -7.42 -11.66 8.34
N VAL A 196 -8.00 -12.77 8.83
CA VAL A 196 -9.43 -12.90 9.10
C VAL A 196 -9.66 -13.12 10.60
N ALA A 197 -10.64 -12.44 11.18
CA ALA A 197 -11.05 -12.66 12.56
C ALA A 197 -11.45 -14.13 12.77
N GLN A 198 -10.85 -14.77 13.78
CA GLN A 198 -11.21 -16.12 14.23
C GLN A 198 -12.46 -16.12 15.11
#